data_AF-A0A232EDL2-F1
#
_entry.id   AF-A0A232EDL2-F1
#
_cell.length_a   1.000
_cell.length_b   1.000
_cell.length_c   1.000
_cell.angle_alpha   90.00
_cell.angle_beta   90.00
_cell.angle_gamma   90.00
#
_symmetry.space_group_name_H-M   'P 1'
#
loop_
_entity.id
_entity.type
_entity.pdbx_description
1 polymer ?
#
loop_
_entity_poly.entity_id
_entity_poly.type
_entity_poly.pdbx_seq_one_letter_code
_entity_poly.pdbx_strand_id
1 'polypeptide(L)'
;MEQIRKVQQENMKQYNKKRIPPRKYKYGDIVSIRRSQLNPGLKLRVKFLGPYIVTKVNKHDRYEIEALTVFDGPANTSTEAQNMKPWRGFKDDLEEYDDENDSSEEDKEKNQDEEVETNSDIEDEGSQEDEVETNSQAEEDEANSDIEDADSEAE
;
A
#
# COMPACT_ATOMS: atom_id res chain seq x y z
N MET A 1 16.96 -15.00 18.62
CA MET A 1 15.77 -14.20 18.22
C MET A 1 16.09 -13.05 17.26
N GLU A 2 17.29 -12.48 17.27
CA GLU A 2 17.63 -11.30 16.44
C GLU A 2 17.64 -11.57 14.93
N GLN A 3 18.15 -12.72 14.48
CA GLN A 3 18.18 -13.07 13.06
C GLN A 3 16.77 -13.16 12.45
N ILE A 4 15.80 -13.70 13.19
CA ILE A 4 14.41 -13.79 12.74
C ILE A 4 13.81 -12.38 12.58
N ARG A 5 14.12 -11.45 13.50
CA ARG A 5 13.65 -10.06 13.40
C ARG A 5 14.24 -9.36 12.17
N LYS A 6 15.52 -9.56 11.87
CA LYS A 6 16.17 -9.00 10.66
C LYS A 6 15.48 -9.46 9.39
N VAL A 7 15.25 -10.77 9.26
CA VAL A 7 14.55 -11.35 8.11
C VAL A 7 13.11 -10.82 8.00
N GLN A 8 12.39 -10.70 9.12
CA GLN A 8 11.03 -10.13 9.13
C GLN A 8 11.01 -8.66 8.69
N GLN A 9 11.99 -7.86 9.12
CA GLN A 9 12.10 -6.45 8.72
C GLN A 9 12.41 -6.31 7.23
N GLU A 10 13.32 -7.10 6.68
CA GLU A 10 13.61 -7.11 5.25
C GLU A 10 12.40 -7.54 4.43
N ASN A 11 11.71 -8.62 4.82
CA ASN A 11 10.49 -9.07 4.17
C ASN A 11 9.40 -7.99 4.19
N MET A 12 9.22 -7.30 5.32
CA MET A 12 8.26 -6.20 5.45
C MET A 12 8.60 -5.04 4.51
N LYS A 13 9.88 -4.65 4.43
CA LYS A 13 10.34 -3.58 3.51
C LYS A 13 10.06 -3.96 2.05
N GLN A 14 10.41 -5.17 1.66
CA GLN A 14 10.23 -5.65 0.28
C GLN A 14 8.74 -5.75 -0.09
N TYR A 15 7.90 -6.25 0.82
CA TYR A 15 6.45 -6.32 0.61
C TYR A 15 5.82 -4.93 0.53
N ASN A 16 6.10 -4.06 1.52
CA ASN A 16 5.52 -2.71 1.58
C ASN A 16 5.91 -1.86 0.36
N LYS A 17 7.10 -2.07 -0.22
CA LYS A 17 7.55 -1.36 -1.45
C LYS A 17 6.58 -1.54 -2.62
N LYS A 18 5.94 -2.71 -2.76
CA LYS A 18 5.02 -3.03 -3.88
C LYS A 18 3.54 -2.97 -3.48
N ARG A 19 3.23 -2.79 -2.20
CA ARG A 19 1.87 -2.91 -1.68
C ARG A 19 1.08 -1.63 -1.87
N ILE A 20 0.09 -1.66 -2.76
CA ILE A 20 -0.87 -0.56 -2.96
C ILE A 20 -2.07 -0.75 -2.03
N PRO A 21 -2.43 0.26 -1.20
CA PRO A 21 -3.62 0.17 -0.36
C PRO A 21 -4.89 0.12 -1.22
N PRO A 22 -5.93 -0.61 -0.78
CA PRO A 22 -7.18 -0.65 -1.52
C PRO A 22 -7.88 0.71 -1.51
N ARG A 23 -8.67 0.97 -2.56
CA ARG A 23 -9.49 2.17 -2.67
C ARG A 23 -10.55 2.18 -1.56
N LYS A 24 -10.72 3.34 -0.90
CA LYS A 24 -11.75 3.53 0.11
C LYS A 24 -13.02 4.07 -0.54
N TYR A 25 -14.16 3.54 -0.12
CA TYR A 25 -15.50 4.00 -0.51
C TYR A 25 -16.21 4.60 0.71
N LYS A 26 -17.14 5.52 0.46
CA LYS A 26 -18.00 6.15 1.46
C LYS A 26 -19.44 5.68 1.32
N TYR A 27 -20.23 5.90 2.36
CA TYR A 27 -21.68 5.70 2.29
C TYR A 27 -22.27 6.51 1.13
N GLY A 28 -23.13 5.90 0.32
CA GLY A 28 -23.78 6.52 -0.83
C GLY A 28 -22.98 6.49 -2.14
N ASP A 29 -21.73 6.04 -2.13
CA ASP A 29 -20.95 5.89 -3.36
C ASP A 29 -21.58 4.82 -4.27
N ILE A 30 -21.66 5.12 -5.58
CA ILE A 30 -22.12 4.16 -6.58
C ILE A 30 -20.92 3.38 -7.12
N VAL A 31 -21.02 2.06 -7.08
CA VAL A 31 -19.95 1.12 -7.39
C VAL A 31 -20.47 -0.03 -8.24
N SER A 32 -19.57 -0.67 -8.97
CA SER A 32 -19.77 -1.99 -9.58
C SER A 32 -19.03 -3.04 -8.79
N ILE A 33 -19.56 -4.27 -8.77
CA ILE A 33 -18.93 -5.41 -8.10
C ILE A 33 -18.46 -6.48 -9.05
N ARG A 34 -17.36 -7.14 -8.74
CA ARG A 34 -16.87 -8.30 -9.48
C ARG A 34 -17.84 -9.47 -9.30
N ARG A 35 -18.18 -10.15 -10.40
CA ARG A 35 -18.93 -11.41 -10.34
C ARG A 35 -18.10 -12.48 -9.61
N SER A 36 -18.68 -13.11 -8.60
CA SER A 36 -18.04 -14.18 -7.81
C SER A 36 -18.34 -15.59 -8.35
N GLN A 37 -19.46 -15.76 -9.05
CA GLN A 37 -19.90 -17.06 -9.55
C GLN A 37 -19.18 -17.43 -10.86
N LEU A 38 -18.53 -18.60 -10.88
CA LEU A 38 -17.83 -19.17 -12.03
C LEU A 38 -18.63 -20.36 -12.60
N ASN A 39 -19.76 -20.07 -13.24
CA ASN A 39 -20.58 -21.07 -13.93
C ASN A 39 -20.15 -21.24 -15.41
N PRO A 40 -20.33 -22.43 -16.01
CA PRO A 40 -20.13 -22.64 -17.44
C PRO A 40 -21.02 -21.69 -18.26
N GLY A 41 -20.50 -21.21 -19.40
CA GLY A 41 -21.20 -20.24 -20.26
C GLY A 41 -21.03 -18.76 -19.90
N LEU A 42 -20.25 -18.42 -18.86
CA LEU A 42 -20.01 -17.03 -18.44
C LEU A 42 -18.82 -16.33 -19.12
N LYS A 43 -18.10 -16.99 -20.03
CA LYS A 43 -16.90 -16.42 -20.69
C LYS A 43 -17.19 -15.10 -21.43
N LEU A 44 -18.41 -14.97 -21.97
CA LEU A 44 -18.87 -13.77 -22.70
C LEU A 44 -19.63 -12.76 -21.81
N ARG A 45 -19.90 -13.07 -20.53
CA ARG A 45 -20.62 -12.15 -19.64
C ARG A 45 -19.68 -11.13 -18.98
N VAL A 46 -20.22 -9.94 -18.71
CA VAL A 46 -19.50 -8.81 -18.09
C VAL A 46 -18.88 -9.17 -16.74
N LYS A 47 -17.59 -8.91 -16.53
CA LYS A 47 -16.89 -9.28 -15.27
C LYS A 47 -17.39 -8.52 -14.05
N PHE A 48 -17.84 -7.29 -14.24
CA PHE A 48 -18.38 -6.42 -13.20
C PHE A 48 -19.88 -6.26 -13.39
N LEU A 49 -20.63 -6.44 -12.31
CA LEU A 49 -22.07 -6.30 -12.21
C LEU A 49 -22.41 -4.83 -11.91
N GLY A 50 -23.65 -4.45 -12.26
CA GLY A 50 -24.16 -3.08 -12.40
C GLY A 50 -23.99 -2.10 -11.23
N PRO A 51 -24.78 -1.02 -11.19
CA PRO A 51 -24.65 -0.01 -10.15
C PRO A 51 -25.22 -0.54 -8.81
N TYR A 52 -24.35 -0.57 -7.81
CA TYR A 52 -24.67 -0.79 -6.41
C TYR A 52 -24.39 0.49 -5.64
N ILE A 53 -25.15 0.75 -4.59
CA ILE A 53 -24.88 1.83 -3.64
C ILE A 53 -24.24 1.24 -2.38
N VAL A 54 -23.25 1.94 -1.82
CA VAL A 54 -22.65 1.56 -0.54
C VAL A 54 -23.57 1.97 0.62
N THR A 55 -24.13 0.97 1.30
CA THR A 55 -25.05 1.16 2.43
C THR A 55 -24.30 1.17 3.77
N LYS A 56 -23.15 0.51 3.87
CA LYS A 56 -22.37 0.51 5.13
C LYS A 56 -20.89 0.29 4.87
N VAL A 57 -20.07 1.02 5.63
CA VAL A 57 -18.62 0.82 5.66
C VAL A 57 -18.27 -0.06 6.87
N ASN A 58 -17.74 -1.25 6.62
CA ASN A 58 -17.29 -2.18 7.64
C ASN A 58 -15.77 -2.10 7.85
N LYS A 59 -15.27 -2.74 8.91
CA LYS A 59 -13.83 -2.84 9.19
C LYS A 59 -13.10 -3.63 8.09
N HIS A 60 -11.81 -3.36 7.92
CA HIS A 60 -10.93 -4.04 6.96
C HIS A 60 -11.36 -3.92 5.50
N ASP A 61 -11.81 -2.72 5.10
CA ASP A 61 -12.12 -2.39 3.69
C ASP A 61 -13.20 -3.28 3.08
N ARG A 62 -14.14 -3.71 3.93
CA ARG A 62 -15.37 -4.38 3.55
C ARG A 62 -16.53 -3.41 3.54
N TYR A 63 -17.45 -3.62 2.62
CA TYR A 63 -18.59 -2.75 2.38
C TYR A 63 -19.85 -3.57 2.20
N GLU A 64 -20.91 -3.13 2.84
CA GLU A 64 -22.26 -3.61 2.56
C GLU A 64 -22.83 -2.75 1.44
N ILE A 65 -23.38 -3.42 0.45
CA ILE A 65 -23.86 -2.81 -0.78
C ILE A 65 -25.25 -3.33 -1.12
N GLU A 66 -26.03 -2.45 -1.74
CA GLU A 66 -27.39 -2.71 -2.21
C GLU A 66 -27.49 -2.40 -3.70
N ALA A 67 -28.18 -3.26 -4.45
CA ALA A 67 -28.38 -3.09 -5.89
C ALA A 67 -29.34 -1.93 -6.14
N LEU A 68 -28.92 -0.96 -6.96
CA LEU A 68 -29.75 0.20 -7.29
C LEU A 68 -30.88 -0.15 -8.27
N THR A 69 -30.68 -1.21 -9.07
CA THR A 69 -31.63 -1.68 -10.08
C THR A 69 -31.71 -3.20 -10.08
N VAL A 70 -32.78 -3.75 -10.67
CA VAL A 70 -32.90 -5.20 -10.90
C VAL A 70 -31.89 -5.61 -11.98
N PHE A 71 -30.78 -6.17 -11.55
CA PHE A 71 -29.71 -6.65 -12.41
C PHE A 71 -29.30 -8.09 -12.06
N ASP A 72 -28.52 -8.71 -12.94
CA ASP A 72 -27.88 -10.00 -12.72
C ASP A 72 -26.88 -9.92 -11.56
N GLY A 73 -27.36 -10.17 -10.34
CA GLY A 73 -26.57 -10.17 -9.12
C GLY A 73 -27.43 -10.25 -7.86
N PRO A 74 -26.83 -10.49 -6.69
CA PRO A 74 -27.57 -10.46 -5.43
C PRO A 74 -28.05 -9.03 -5.11
N ALA A 75 -29.24 -8.87 -4.53
CA ALA A 75 -29.77 -7.56 -4.15
C ALA A 75 -28.92 -6.88 -3.07
N ASN A 76 -28.55 -7.62 -2.02
CA ASN A 76 -27.69 -7.15 -0.94
C ASN A 76 -26.47 -8.07 -0.82
N THR A 77 -25.28 -7.50 -0.64
CA THR A 77 -24.04 -8.27 -0.49
C THR A 77 -23.02 -7.53 0.36
N SER A 78 -22.15 -8.27 1.03
CA SER A 78 -20.91 -7.73 1.62
C SER A 78 -19.74 -8.07 0.71
N THR A 79 -18.98 -7.08 0.28
CA THR A 79 -17.81 -7.26 -0.59
C THR A 79 -16.59 -6.50 -0.09
N GLU A 80 -15.42 -6.86 -0.59
CA GLU A 80 -14.15 -6.18 -0.32
C GLU A 80 -13.86 -5.11 -1.37
N ALA A 81 -13.15 -4.06 -0.98
CA ALA A 81 -12.73 -2.96 -1.86
C ALA A 81 -12.08 -3.43 -3.18
N GLN A 82 -11.30 -4.52 -3.15
CA GLN A 82 -10.61 -5.05 -4.34
C GLN A 82 -11.57 -5.63 -5.39
N ASN A 83 -12.76 -6.05 -4.95
CA ASN A 83 -13.81 -6.56 -5.80
C ASN A 83 -14.79 -5.46 -6.23
N MET A 84 -14.54 -4.21 -5.87
CA MET A 84 -15.35 -3.06 -6.25
C MET A 84 -14.60 -2.16 -7.24
N LYS A 85 -15.34 -1.54 -8.15
CA LYS A 85 -14.88 -0.42 -8.95
C LYS A 85 -15.89 0.72 -8.85
N PRO A 86 -15.49 2.00 -8.92
CA PRO A 86 -16.45 3.09 -8.99
C PRO A 86 -17.33 2.91 -10.22
N TRP A 87 -18.62 3.21 -10.06
CA TRP A 87 -19.52 3.27 -11.19
C TRP A 87 -19.24 4.56 -11.95
N ARG A 88 -18.49 4.47 -13.05
CA ARG A 88 -18.51 5.51 -14.06
C ARG A 88 -19.86 5.35 -14.75
N GLY A 89 -20.81 6.22 -14.47
CA GLY A 89 -22.09 6.21 -15.19
C GLY A 89 -21.87 6.35 -16.70
N PHE A 90 -22.94 6.32 -17.47
CA PHE A 90 -22.92 6.87 -18.83
C PHE A 90 -22.71 8.37 -18.70
N LYS A 91 -21.45 8.80 -18.53
CA LYS A 91 -21.07 10.08 -19.07
C LYS A 91 -21.14 9.85 -20.58
N ASP A 92 -22.17 10.41 -21.23
CA ASP A 92 -22.01 10.79 -22.62
C ASP A 92 -20.69 11.60 -22.71
N ASP A 93 -20.00 11.51 -23.85
CA ASP A 93 -18.70 12.15 -24.15
C ASP A 93 -17.51 11.21 -23.85
N LEU A 94 -17.01 10.46 -24.83
CA LEU A 94 -16.12 10.94 -25.88
C LEU A 94 -14.96 11.80 -25.32
N GLU A 95 -14.25 11.31 -24.30
CA GLU A 95 -12.97 11.88 -23.88
C GLU A 95 -11.86 10.81 -23.91
N GLU A 96 -11.06 10.95 -24.97
CA GLU A 96 -9.61 10.74 -25.10
C GLU A 96 -8.95 9.65 -24.24
N TYR A 97 -8.48 8.61 -24.94
CA TYR A 97 -7.49 7.67 -24.40
C TYR A 97 -6.18 8.41 -24.21
N ASP A 98 -5.93 8.91 -23.00
CA ASP A 98 -4.60 9.28 -22.56
C ASP A 98 -3.86 7.97 -22.21
N ASP A 99 -3.30 7.36 -23.24
CA ASP A 99 -2.60 6.08 -23.20
C ASP A 99 -1.09 6.28 -23.38
N GLU A 100 -0.45 7.07 -22.52
CA GLU A 100 1.03 7.09 -22.45
C GLU A 100 1.54 7.35 -21.03
N ASN A 101 2.15 6.33 -20.42
CA ASN A 101 3.50 6.40 -19.84
C ASN A 101 3.97 5.00 -19.41
N ASP A 102 4.43 4.19 -20.37
CA ASP A 102 5.40 3.11 -20.12
C ASP A 102 6.72 3.54 -20.77
N SER A 103 7.49 4.32 -20.00
CA SER A 103 8.87 4.65 -20.34
C SER A 103 9.72 3.39 -20.22
N SER A 104 9.83 2.64 -21.30
CA SER A 104 10.94 1.72 -21.52
C SER A 104 12.05 2.47 -22.27
N GLU A 105 13.10 2.85 -21.54
CA GLU A 105 14.37 3.32 -22.10
C GLU A 105 14.98 2.19 -22.96
N GLU A 106 15.18 2.45 -24.25
CA GLU A 106 15.93 1.56 -25.15
C GLU A 106 17.43 1.89 -25.06
N ASP A 107 18.20 0.90 -24.62
CA ASP A 107 19.66 0.91 -24.61
C ASP A 107 20.24 1.11 -26.02
N LYS A 108 21.08 2.14 -26.20
CA LYS A 108 21.90 2.32 -27.39
C LYS A 108 23.25 1.65 -27.20
N GLU A 109 23.41 0.45 -27.76
CA GLU A 109 24.71 -0.14 -28.03
C GLU A 109 25.38 0.55 -29.24
N LYS A 110 26.55 1.15 -29.03
CA LYS A 110 27.52 1.43 -30.09
C LYS A 110 28.90 0.94 -29.64
N ASN A 111 29.34 -0.15 -30.25
CA ASN A 111 30.74 -0.56 -30.30
C ASN A 111 31.53 0.43 -31.17
N GLN A 112 32.73 0.81 -30.72
CA GLN A 112 33.90 1.09 -31.56
C GLN A 112 35.16 1.02 -30.69
N ASP A 113 36.04 0.11 -31.08
CA ASP A 113 37.38 -0.12 -30.54
C ASP A 113 38.31 1.07 -30.80
N GLU A 114 39.22 1.39 -29.88
CA GLU A 114 40.67 1.53 -30.13
C GLU A 114 41.44 1.94 -28.85
N GLU A 115 42.66 1.45 -28.81
CA GLU A 115 43.57 1.30 -27.67
C GLU A 115 44.22 2.62 -27.17
N VAL A 116 44.79 2.61 -25.96
CA VAL A 116 46.25 2.72 -25.72
C VAL A 116 46.54 2.97 -24.23
N GLU A 117 47.55 2.22 -23.78
CA GLU A 117 48.24 2.12 -22.50
C GLU A 117 48.59 3.44 -21.76
N THR A 118 48.63 3.41 -20.42
CA THR A 118 49.89 3.27 -19.64
C THR A 118 49.68 3.63 -18.16
N ASN A 119 50.16 2.71 -17.30
CA ASN A 119 50.89 2.87 -16.03
C ASN A 119 50.44 3.94 -15.03
N SER A 120 50.13 3.51 -13.80
CA SER A 120 51.15 3.34 -12.75
C SER A 120 50.48 3.12 -11.39
N ASP A 121 50.93 2.05 -10.74
CA ASP A 121 51.00 1.82 -9.30
C ASP A 121 50.70 3.04 -8.40
N ILE A 122 49.72 2.91 -7.50
CA ILE A 122 49.77 3.56 -6.19
C ILE A 122 49.57 2.46 -5.14
N GLU A 123 50.62 2.34 -4.34
CA GLU A 123 50.82 1.36 -3.29
C GLU A 123 49.88 1.56 -2.10
N ASP A 124 49.58 0.42 -1.50
CA ASP A 124 49.31 0.19 -0.08
C ASP A 124 50.02 1.18 0.86
N GLU A 125 49.30 1.79 1.80
CA GLU A 125 49.77 1.98 3.18
C GLU A 125 48.56 2.08 4.12
N GLY A 126 48.60 1.29 5.19
CA GLY A 126 47.56 1.22 6.21
C GLY A 126 47.80 2.13 7.42
N SER A 127 46.97 1.83 8.44
CA SER A 127 47.22 1.98 9.89
C SER A 127 46.63 3.20 10.62
N GLN A 128 46.12 2.87 11.81
CA GLN A 128 45.86 3.65 13.04
C GLN A 128 44.52 4.38 13.12
N GLU A 129 43.54 3.90 13.89
CA GLU A 129 43.44 3.85 15.37
C GLU A 129 43.63 5.21 16.04
N ASP A 130 42.53 5.78 16.55
CA ASP A 130 42.51 6.61 17.75
C ASP A 130 41.16 6.35 18.46
N GLU A 131 41.22 5.57 19.56
CA GLU A 131 40.38 5.82 20.75
C GLU A 131 40.83 7.19 21.33
N VAL A 132 40.08 8.01 22.06
CA VAL A 132 39.42 7.90 23.37
C VAL A 132 38.74 9.30 23.50
N GLU A 133 37.55 9.55 24.03
CA GLU A 133 37.25 9.66 25.45
C GLU A 133 35.77 9.98 25.67
N THR A 134 35.25 9.26 26.66
CA THR A 134 34.02 9.49 27.41
C THR A 134 33.96 10.91 27.98
N ASN A 135 32.76 11.50 28.03
CA ASN A 135 32.46 12.43 29.12
C ASN A 135 31.09 12.10 29.75
N SER A 136 31.18 11.68 31.00
CA SER A 136 30.10 11.42 31.95
C SER A 136 30.02 12.59 32.93
N GLN A 137 28.82 13.12 33.18
CA GLN A 137 28.36 13.83 34.39
C GLN A 137 26.88 14.18 34.12
N ALA A 138 25.84 13.55 34.67
CA ALA A 138 25.48 13.20 36.06
C ALA A 138 25.17 14.44 36.93
N GLU A 139 24.12 14.28 37.76
CA GLU A 139 23.54 15.17 38.80
C GLU A 139 22.35 16.05 38.36
N GLU A 140 21.24 16.19 39.09
CA GLU A 140 20.62 15.50 40.24
C GLU A 140 19.25 16.17 40.45
N ASP A 141 18.30 15.43 41.05
CA ASP A 141 17.15 15.88 41.88
C ASP A 141 16.05 16.77 41.23
N GLU A 142 14.74 16.63 41.51
CA GLU A 142 14.07 16.40 42.78
C GLU A 142 12.77 15.59 42.63
N ALA A 143 12.47 14.86 43.70
CA ALA A 143 11.18 14.25 43.99
C ALA A 143 10.13 15.30 44.43
N ASN A 144 8.87 15.04 44.08
CA ASN A 144 7.67 15.37 44.87
C ASN A 144 6.61 14.34 44.44
N SER A 145 6.44 13.19 45.11
CA SER A 145 5.73 12.96 46.37
C SER A 145 4.30 13.54 46.41
N ASP A 146 3.33 12.62 46.57
CA ASP A 146 2.09 12.78 47.37
C ASP A 146 1.02 13.74 46.82
N ILE A 147 -0.30 13.54 46.90
CA ILE A 147 -1.28 12.57 47.44
C ILE A 147 -2.65 13.17 46.96
N GLU A 148 -3.72 12.44 46.67
CA GLU A 148 -4.81 12.14 47.62
C GLU A 148 -5.89 11.32 46.90
N ASP A 149 -6.41 10.35 47.65
CA ASP A 149 -7.63 9.61 47.42
C ASP A 149 -8.86 10.52 47.30
N ALA A 150 -9.83 10.14 46.46
CA ALA A 150 -11.23 10.51 46.66
C ALA A 150 -12.15 9.44 46.06
N ASP A 151 -12.64 8.59 46.95
CA ASP A 151 -13.94 7.93 46.82
C ASP A 151 -15.03 8.96 46.52
N SER A 152 -15.95 8.62 45.61
CA SER A 152 -17.36 8.97 45.80
C SER A 152 -18.24 8.02 45.00
N GLU A 153 -18.80 7.05 45.72
CA GLU A 153 -20.14 6.51 45.49
C GLU A 153 -21.14 7.68 45.37
N ALA A 154 -22.05 7.59 44.41
CA ALA A 154 -23.34 8.27 44.48
C ALA A 154 -24.36 7.50 43.63
N GLU A 155 -25.21 6.79 44.36
CA GLU A 155 -26.62 6.39 44.13
C GLU A 155 -27.15 6.18 42.70
#